data_AF-A0AAW9C3B5-F1
#
_entry.id   AF-A0AAW9C3B5-F1
#
_cell.length_a   1.000
_cell.length_b   1.000
_cell.length_c   1.000
_cell.angle_alpha   90.00
_cell.angle_beta   90.00
_cell.angle_gamma   90.00
#
_symmetry.space_group_name_H-M   'P 1'
#
loop_
_entity.id
_entity.type
_entity.pdbx_description
1 polymer ?
#
loop_
_entity_poly.entity_id
_entity_poly.type
_entity_poly.pdbx_seq_one_letter_code
_entity_poly.pdbx_strand_id
1 'polypeptide(L)'
;MAGIQHTQTHPKFTWLFLATPKCHADVCPVVVRFNADTEENARGAFPGWNLVFAAKIRSECSLYQYANGTFELNIAGLEVRHA
;
A
#
# COMPACT_ATOMS: atom_id res chain seq x y z
N MET A 1 33.15 1.63 16.05
CA MET A 1 31.76 1.16 16.30
C MET A 1 30.89 1.73 15.19
N ALA A 2 30.59 0.93 14.16
CA ALA A 2 29.77 1.39 13.05
C ALA A 2 28.34 1.55 13.56
N GLY A 3 27.84 2.79 13.53
CA GLY A 3 26.44 3.07 13.82
C GLY A 3 25.59 2.22 12.88
N ILE A 4 24.62 1.54 13.46
CA ILE A 4 23.46 0.94 12.80
C ILE A 4 22.85 1.99 11.87
N GLN A 5 23.37 2.05 10.65
CA GLN A 5 22.80 2.81 9.56
C GLN A 5 21.49 2.07 9.29
N HIS A 6 20.40 2.63 9.80
CA HIS A 6 19.06 2.22 9.44
C HIS A 6 19.01 2.39 7.92
N THR A 7 19.22 1.30 7.18
CA THR A 7 18.96 1.23 5.75
C THR A 7 17.44 1.29 5.65
N GLN A 8 16.90 2.50 5.81
CA GLN A 8 15.53 2.81 5.49
C GLN A 8 15.48 2.71 3.97
N THR A 9 15.38 1.49 3.45
CA THR A 9 14.84 1.24 2.13
C THR A 9 13.44 1.84 2.17
N HIS A 10 13.34 3.11 1.78
CA HIS A 10 12.07 3.76 1.54
C HIS A 10 11.29 2.80 0.64
N PRO A 11 10.20 2.20 1.13
CA PRO A 11 9.51 1.16 0.38
C PRO A 11 9.12 1.77 -0.97
N LYS A 12 9.56 1.15 -2.06
CA LYS A 12 9.42 1.74 -3.40
C LYS A 12 7.97 1.82 -3.85
N PHE A 13 7.10 1.04 -3.22
CA PHE A 13 5.70 0.94 -3.57
C PHE A 13 4.79 0.93 -2.34
N THR A 14 3.64 1.56 -2.52
CA THR A 14 2.48 1.46 -1.65
C THR A 14 1.49 0.53 -2.31
N TRP A 15 1.17 -0.55 -1.61
CA TRP A 15 0.19 -1.55 -2.05
C TRP A 15 -1.15 -1.26 -1.38
N LEU A 16 -2.21 -1.25 -2.18
CA LEU A 16 -3.58 -1.17 -1.69
C LEU A 16 -4.26 -2.51 -1.92
N PHE A 17 -4.89 -3.00 -0.88
CA PHE A 17 -5.73 -4.20 -0.93
C PHE A 17 -7.13 -3.89 -0.41
N LEU A 18 -8.12 -4.52 -1.02
CA LEU A 18 -9.43 -4.67 -0.41
C LEU A 18 -9.34 -5.87 0.54
N ALA A 19 -9.29 -5.58 1.83
CA ALA A 19 -9.26 -6.58 2.87
C ALA A 19 -10.70 -6.92 3.30
N THR A 20 -11.12 -8.14 3.00
CA THR A 20 -12.38 -8.69 3.49
C THR A 20 -12.10 -9.63 4.66
N PRO A 21 -12.73 -9.46 5.83
CA PRO A 21 -12.52 -10.33 6.97
C PRO A 21 -13.03 -11.75 6.65
N LYS A 22 -12.17 -12.76 6.85
CA LYS A 22 -12.50 -14.17 6.54
C LYS A 22 -13.64 -14.72 7.40
N CYS A 23 -13.83 -14.20 8.61
CA CYS A 23 -14.86 -14.65 9.55
C CYS A 23 -16.26 -14.10 9.24
N HIS A 24 -16.35 -12.97 8.53
CA HIS A 24 -17.62 -12.32 8.19
C HIS A 24 -17.52 -11.71 6.79
N ALA A 25 -17.72 -12.55 5.77
CA ALA A 25 -17.68 -12.12 4.37
C ALA A 25 -18.83 -11.17 3.98
N ASP A 26 -19.84 -11.02 4.84
CA ASP A 26 -20.98 -10.12 4.65
C ASP A 26 -20.69 -8.66 5.03
N VAL A 27 -19.54 -8.40 5.68
CA VAL A 27 -19.12 -7.06 6.09
C VAL A 27 -18.44 -6.34 4.92
N CYS A 28 -18.71 -5.04 4.78
CA CYS A 28 -18.11 -4.20 3.75
C CYS A 28 -16.57 -4.33 3.74
N PRO A 29 -15.94 -4.63 2.59
CA PRO A 29 -14.49 -4.73 2.50
C PRO A 29 -13.83 -3.39 2.85
N VAL A 30 -12.73 -3.44 3.60
CA VAL A 30 -11.97 -2.25 3.96
C VAL A 30 -10.73 -2.12 3.09
N VAL A 31 -10.38 -0.91 2.68
CA VAL A 31 -9.14 -0.66 1.95
C VAL A 31 -7.99 -0.57 2.95
N VAL A 32 -7.01 -1.46 2.82
CA VAL A 32 -5.77 -1.44 3.59
C VAL A 32 -4.62 -0.97 2.71
N ARG A 33 -3.72 -0.17 3.30
CA ARG A 33 -2.51 0.32 2.65
C ARG A 33 -1.28 -0.29 3.34
N PHE A 34 -0.33 -0.75 2.55
CA PHE A 34 0.91 -1.31 3.08
C PHE A 34 2.11 -0.92 2.21
N ASN A 35 3.17 -0.46 2.86
CA ASN A 35 4.41 -0.06 2.19
C ASN A 35 5.35 -1.27 2.11
N ALA A 36 5.54 -1.80 0.91
CA ALA A 36 6.41 -2.95 0.69
C ALA A 36 7.02 -2.94 -0.71
N ASP A 37 8.18 -3.56 -0.88
CA ASP A 37 8.82 -3.71 -2.18
C ASP A 37 8.12 -4.75 -3.06
N THR A 38 7.53 -5.80 -2.46
CA THR A 38 6.83 -6.89 -3.15
C THR A 38 5.41 -7.08 -2.66
N GLU A 39 4.55 -7.61 -3.53
CA GLU A 39 3.14 -7.92 -3.23
C GLU A 39 3.02 -8.95 -2.10
N GLU A 40 3.87 -9.98 -2.14
CA GLU A 40 3.87 -11.08 -1.18
C GLU A 40 4.16 -10.60 0.24
N ASN A 41 5.12 -9.69 0.40
CA ASN A 41 5.44 -9.11 1.70
C ASN A 41 4.30 -8.21 2.21
N ALA A 42 3.61 -7.53 1.29
CA ALA A 42 2.42 -6.74 1.61
C ALA A 42 1.23 -7.63 2.02
N ARG A 43 1.04 -8.77 1.35
CA ARG A 43 0.02 -9.75 1.72
C ARG A 43 0.34 -10.45 3.03
N GLY A 44 1.62 -10.72 3.29
CA GLY A 44 2.09 -11.34 4.53
C GLY A 44 1.76 -10.54 5.79
N ALA A 45 1.51 -9.23 5.67
CA ALA A 45 1.10 -8.39 6.79
C ALA A 45 -0.33 -8.68 7.29
N PHE A 46 -1.20 -9.30 6.48
CA PHE A 46 -2.59 -9.59 6.86
C PHE A 46 -3.01 -11.06 6.56
N PRO A 47 -2.42 -12.05 7.25
CA PRO A 47 -2.67 -13.48 6.97
C PRO A 47 -4.12 -13.93 7.29
N GLY A 48 -4.79 -13.23 8.21
CA GLY A 48 -6.17 -13.50 8.63
C GLY A 48 -7.26 -12.88 7.74
N TRP A 49 -6.89 -12.10 6.74
CA TRP A 49 -7.83 -11.37 5.87
C TRP A 49 -7.76 -11.90 4.44
N ASN A 50 -8.86 -11.81 3.71
CA ASN A 50 -8.86 -12.05 2.27
C ASN A 50 -8.47 -10.73 1.59
N LEU A 51 -7.28 -10.69 1.01
CA LEU A 51 -6.71 -9.49 0.39
C LEU A 51 -6.88 -9.56 -1.12
N VAL A 52 -7.78 -8.75 -1.66
CA VAL A 52 -7.91 -8.58 -3.10
C VAL A 52 -7.01 -7.42 -3.53
N PHE A 53 -6.10 -7.68 -4.48
CA PHE A 53 -5.24 -6.64 -5.04
C PHE A 53 -6.09 -5.55 -5.69
N ALA A 54 -5.91 -4.31 -5.23
CA ALA A 54 -6.64 -3.17 -5.78
C ALA A 54 -5.72 -2.29 -6.63
N ALA A 55 -4.56 -1.90 -6.08
CA ALA A 55 -3.62 -1.03 -6.78
C ALA A 55 -2.19 -1.16 -6.24
N LYS A 56 -1.22 -0.91 -7.13
CA LYS A 56 0.20 -0.71 -6.80
C LYS A 56 0.59 0.71 -7.17
N ILE A 57 1.04 1.48 -6.19
CA ILE A 57 1.35 2.89 -6.36
C ILE A 57 2.82 3.11 -6.04
N ARG A 58 3.53 3.84 -6.89
CA ARG A 58 4.94 4.19 -6.62
C ARG A 58 4.99 5.12 -5.43
N SER A 59 5.97 4.93 -4.55
CA SER A 59 6.15 5.74 -3.33
C SER A 59 6.42 7.22 -3.61
N GLU A 60 6.86 7.53 -4.83
CA GLU A 60 6.99 8.91 -5.33
C GLU A 60 5.64 9.61 -5.57
N CYS A 61 4.54 8.86 -5.65
CA CYS A 61 3.20 9.44 -5.72
C CYS A 61 2.66 9.64 -4.30
N SER A 62 2.23 10.87 -4.00
CA SER A 62 1.61 11.16 -2.71
C SER A 62 0.17 10.62 -2.68
N LEU A 63 -0.08 9.62 -1.85
CA LEU A 63 -1.40 9.11 -1.53
C LEU A 63 -1.92 9.73 -0.25
N TYR A 64 -2.92 10.59 -0.37
CA TYR A 64 -3.61 11.18 0.77
C TYR A 64 -4.80 10.30 1.13
N GLN A 65 -4.87 9.91 2.41
CA GLN A 65 -6.04 9.27 2.97
C GLN A 65 -6.79 10.31 3.80
N TYR A 66 -8.01 10.61 3.39
CA TYR A 66 -8.88 11.53 4.11
C TYR A 66 -9.67 10.78 5.19
N ALA A 67 -10.07 11.51 6.24
CA ALA A 67 -10.82 10.94 7.36
C ALA A 67 -12.21 10.40 6.95
N ASN A 68 -12.72 10.81 5.79
CA ASN A 68 -13.95 10.31 5.18
C ASN A 68 -13.78 8.97 4.44
N GLY A 69 -12.58 8.38 4.46
CA GLY A 69 -12.27 7.12 3.76
C GLY A 69 -11.99 7.28 2.27
N THR A 70 -11.96 8.51 1.74
CA THR A 70 -11.51 8.78 0.38
C THR A 70 -9.99 8.71 0.29
N PHE A 71 -9.49 8.05 -0.75
CA PHE A 71 -8.09 8.03 -1.11
C PHE A 71 -7.88 8.92 -2.33
N GLU A 72 -6.95 9.85 -2.25
CA GLU A 72 -6.56 10.71 -3.36
C GLU A 72 -5.11 10.41 -3.74
N LEU A 73 -4.93 10.04 -5.00
CA LEU A 73 -3.64 9.82 -5.60
C LEU A 73 -3.21 11.11 -6.31
N ASN A 74 -2.20 11.80 -5.79
CA ASN A 74 -1.57 12.90 -6.50
C ASN A 74 -0.52 12.35 -7.47
N ILE A 75 -0.74 12.58 -8.77
CA ILE A 75 0.12 12.13 -9.88
C ILE A 75 0.95 13.31 -10.43
N ALA A 76 0.84 14.52 -9.85
CA ALA A 76 1.43 15.73 -10.42
C ALA A 76 2.98 15.72 -10.45
N GLY A 77 3.61 14.89 -9.61
CA GLY A 77 5.06 14.68 -9.60
C GLY A 77 5.55 13.50 -10.46
N LEU A 78 4.65 12.74 -11.09
CA LEU A 78 5.02 11.59 -11.92
C LEU A 78 5.36 12.10 -13.32
N GLU A 79 6.62 12.49 -13.54
CA GLU A 79 7.11 12.79 -14.89
C GLU A 79 6.84 11.59 -15.81
N VAL A 80 6.01 11.78 -16.84
CA VAL A 80 5.81 10.78 -17.89
C VAL A 80 7.09 10.73 -18.71
N ARG A 81 8.02 9.84 -18.32
CA ARG A 81 9.16 9.50 -19.16
C ARG A 81 8.64 8.67 -20.33
N HIS A 82 8.40 9.33 -21.46
CA HIS A 82 8.24 8.66 -22.74
C HIS A 82 9.50 7.83 -23.00
N ALA A 83 9.33 6.52 -23.18
CA ALA A 83 10.38 5.61 -23.62
C ALA A 83 10.70 5.83 -25.09
#